data_AF-A0A9W9RWQ7-F1
#
_entry.id   AF-A0A9W9RWQ7-F1
#
_cell.length_a   1.000
_cell.length_b   1.000
_cell.length_c   1.000
_cell.angle_alpha   90.00
_cell.angle_beta   90.00
_cell.angle_gamma   90.00
#
_symmetry.space_group_name_H-M   'P 1'
#
loop_
_entity.id
_entity.type
_entity.pdbx_description
1 polymer ?
#
loop_
_entity_poly.entity_id
_entity_poly.type
_entity_poly.pdbx_seq_one_letter_code
_entity_poly.pdbx_strand_id
1 'polypeptide(L)'
;MLAYWSDWDSQCGEGSSKQALDGVHILRFGAGWKSPGNFPAGNALRELESPNCSVQISPRDDATLDNRETIKMRFFGKTTIFIPLGLMLSAHVYANEQRSSSVCIVKAQGHQKDDVPNILKAFRECGHGGTIVFPEEESYWIGSRLNPVMNDVSIEWRGKWTFSDDLDYWRNHSYPVAFQNHAAGFVLTGQNISINGYGTGGIDGNGNVWYSAEKGHTQPGRPMPFVFWNVSDVSVENFYVKDPQLWSVNIMNGTNMRFDNIYCNATAVDAPYGENWVQNTDGFDTMDATNIQLTNFVYQGGDDCIAIKPRSYNIDIHNVTCRGGNGIAIGSLGQYQEDSGVANIRIDKVKVIRYNEDMHNSAYIKTWISALLPQTSYESAGLPRGGGWGSIRNVLFSNFEIQGANAGPSITQDNGNNGSYSGTSLMSISNVAFVNFTGSIETTSHVASVSCSKLHPCYNIDFDNVVLYGKNATTPGSGTCKYTSVNGVHGLDGC
;
A
#
# COMPACT_ATOMS: atom_id res chain seq x y z
N MET A 1 19.04 5.24 3.68
CA MET A 1 20.06 4.34 3.08
C MET A 1 19.73 3.94 1.64
N LEU A 2 18.46 3.77 1.24
CA LEU A 2 18.09 3.41 -0.14
C LEU A 2 18.20 4.55 -1.18
N ALA A 3 18.19 5.82 -0.76
CA ALA A 3 18.39 6.96 -1.66
C ALA A 3 19.81 7.07 -2.26
N TYR A 4 20.78 6.31 -1.73
CA TYR A 4 22.17 6.33 -2.21
C TYR A 4 22.45 5.33 -3.34
N TRP A 5 21.54 4.37 -3.60
CA TRP A 5 21.79 3.28 -4.54
C TRP A 5 21.18 3.52 -5.92
N SER A 6 20.13 4.34 -6.03
CA SER A 6 19.56 4.76 -7.33
C SER A 6 20.51 5.66 -8.13
N ASP A 7 21.35 6.44 -7.44
CA ASP A 7 22.34 7.32 -8.09
C ASP A 7 23.60 6.56 -8.54
N TRP A 8 23.86 5.37 -8.00
CA TRP A 8 25.07 4.59 -8.33
C TRP A 8 24.89 3.78 -9.64
N ASP A 9 23.76 3.08 -9.78
CA ASP A 9 23.49 2.27 -10.98
C ASP A 9 23.22 3.13 -12.23
N SER A 10 22.71 4.36 -12.05
CA SER A 10 22.48 5.31 -13.15
C SER A 10 23.77 5.91 -13.71
N GLN A 11 24.87 5.92 -12.95
CA GLN A 11 26.14 6.56 -13.36
C GLN A 11 27.24 5.56 -13.78
N CYS A 12 27.16 4.28 -13.42
CA CYS A 12 28.28 3.33 -13.61
C CYS A 12 27.98 2.06 -14.41
N GLY A 13 26.73 1.80 -14.82
CA GLY A 13 26.35 0.64 -15.65
C GLY A 13 26.14 -0.68 -14.89
N GLU A 14 25.32 -1.57 -15.47
CA GLU A 14 24.84 -2.81 -14.85
C GLU A 14 25.98 -3.78 -14.45
N GLY A 15 25.97 -4.21 -13.18
CA GLY A 15 26.85 -5.27 -12.66
C GLY A 15 27.83 -4.85 -11.55
N SER A 16 27.91 -3.56 -11.20
CA SER A 16 28.83 -3.04 -10.17
C SER A 16 28.37 -3.29 -8.72
N SER A 17 27.07 -3.50 -8.49
CA SER A 17 26.49 -3.83 -7.17
C SER A 17 26.93 -5.21 -6.63
N LYS A 18 27.33 -6.14 -7.51
CA LYS A 18 27.79 -7.49 -7.14
C LYS A 18 29.15 -7.47 -6.42
N GLN A 19 30.06 -6.57 -6.82
CA GLN A 19 31.37 -6.41 -6.16
C GLN A 19 31.29 -5.72 -4.79
N ALA A 20 30.28 -4.88 -4.56
CA ALA A 20 30.05 -4.27 -3.24
C ALA A 20 29.47 -5.28 -2.22
N LEU A 21 28.68 -6.25 -2.68
CA LEU A 21 28.10 -7.29 -1.84
C LEU A 21 29.14 -8.32 -1.35
N ASP A 22 30.11 -8.69 -2.19
CA ASP A 22 31.16 -9.66 -1.82
C ASP A 22 32.20 -9.10 -0.81
N GLY A 23 32.23 -7.78 -0.61
CA GLY A 23 33.13 -7.12 0.35
C GLY A 23 32.62 -7.08 1.80
N VAL A 24 31.33 -7.36 2.03
CA VAL A 24 30.72 -7.34 3.38
C VAL A 24 30.66 -8.76 3.94
N HIS A 25 31.83 -9.38 4.09
CA HIS A 25 31.95 -10.57 4.92
C HIS A 25 31.87 -10.20 6.40
N ILE A 26 30.78 -10.65 7.02
CA ILE A 26 30.47 -10.61 8.44
C ILE A 26 31.65 -11.15 9.28
N LEU A 27 32.31 -10.28 10.02
CA LEU A 27 33.15 -10.66 11.16
C LEU A 27 32.23 -11.21 12.27
N ARG A 28 32.25 -12.54 12.45
CA ARG A 28 31.74 -13.20 13.65
C ARG A 28 32.52 -12.70 14.86
N PHE A 29 31.84 -12.12 15.85
CA PHE A 29 32.33 -12.09 17.23
C PHE A 29 31.25 -12.65 18.16
N GLY A 30 31.63 -13.68 18.90
CA GLY A 30 30.78 -14.40 19.83
C GLY A 30 30.64 -13.71 21.20
N ALA A 31 29.52 -14.03 21.85
CA ALA A 31 29.25 -14.10 23.28
C ALA A 31 29.74 -12.96 24.21
N GLY A 32 28.77 -12.29 24.87
CA GLY A 32 28.96 -11.73 26.21
C GLY A 32 28.30 -10.37 26.43
N TRP A 33 27.26 -10.32 27.26
CA TRP A 33 26.65 -9.09 27.78
C TRP A 33 27.59 -8.37 28.76
N LYS A 34 27.82 -7.06 28.58
CA LYS A 34 28.04 -6.06 29.65
C LYS A 34 27.56 -4.66 29.22
N SER A 35 27.10 -3.90 30.21
CA SER A 35 26.40 -2.60 30.20
C SER A 35 27.24 -1.38 29.72
N PRO A 36 26.63 -0.18 29.53
CA PRO A 36 27.10 0.82 28.57
C PRO A 36 28.12 1.80 29.16
N GLY A 37 29.11 2.16 28.34
CA GLY A 37 30.08 3.23 28.60
C GLY A 37 30.44 3.96 27.31
N ASN A 38 30.35 5.29 27.37
CA ASN A 38 30.67 6.29 26.34
C ASN A 38 31.91 5.97 25.49
N PHE A 39 31.81 6.08 24.15
CA PHE A 39 32.91 6.55 23.29
C PHE A 39 32.40 7.40 22.09
N PRO A 40 33.22 8.34 21.58
CA PRO A 40 32.80 9.52 20.82
C PRO A 40 32.69 9.31 19.32
N ALA A 41 31.94 10.22 18.69
CA ALA A 41 31.90 10.43 17.25
C ALA A 41 33.28 10.84 16.70
N GLY A 42 33.73 10.17 15.63
CA GLY A 42 34.87 10.61 14.83
C GLY A 42 35.71 9.48 14.24
N ASN A 43 35.65 9.38 12.91
CA ASN A 43 36.64 8.75 12.01
C ASN A 43 36.70 7.23 11.90
N ALA A 44 36.01 6.69 10.89
CA ALA A 44 36.52 5.60 10.05
C ALA A 44 35.84 5.61 8.67
N LEU A 45 36.26 6.52 7.78
CA LEU A 45 36.11 6.35 6.33
C LEU A 45 37.53 6.22 5.77
N ARG A 46 37.89 5.02 5.32
CA ARG A 46 39.06 4.80 4.46
C ARG A 46 38.56 4.64 3.03
N GLU A 47 39.21 5.37 2.14
CA GLU A 47 39.00 5.43 0.70
C GLU A 47 39.05 4.05 0.04
N LEU A 48 38.09 3.79 -0.85
CA LEU A 48 38.24 2.86 -1.96
C LEU A 48 38.44 3.72 -3.21
N GLU A 49 39.69 3.88 -3.64
CA GLU A 49 40.01 4.49 -4.94
C GLU A 49 39.68 3.49 -6.06
N SER A 50 38.85 3.92 -7.03
CA SER A 50 38.72 3.30 -8.35
C SER A 50 39.18 4.33 -9.39
N PRO A 51 39.95 3.98 -10.44
CA PRO A 51 40.71 4.96 -11.22
C PRO A 51 39.91 5.95 -12.07
N ASN A 52 38.57 5.90 -12.10
CA ASN A 52 37.77 6.65 -13.09
C ASN A 52 36.46 7.28 -12.56
N CYS A 53 36.29 7.53 -11.26
CA CYS A 53 35.08 8.24 -10.81
C CYS A 53 35.32 9.09 -9.55
N SER A 54 35.03 10.40 -9.62
CA SER A 54 35.07 11.32 -8.48
C SER A 54 33.73 12.04 -8.33
N VAL A 55 33.03 11.82 -7.21
CA VAL A 55 31.83 12.58 -6.84
C VAL A 55 32.18 13.48 -5.65
N GLN A 56 32.05 14.80 -5.81
CA GLN A 56 32.17 15.76 -4.71
C GLN A 56 30.85 15.86 -3.95
N ILE A 57 30.91 15.70 -2.62
CA ILE A 57 29.81 15.89 -1.70
C ILE A 57 29.98 17.27 -1.04
N SER A 58 28.98 18.15 -1.15
CA SER A 58 28.90 19.39 -0.36
C SER A 58 27.91 19.19 0.80
N PRO A 59 28.25 19.55 2.05
CA PRO A 59 27.28 19.58 3.15
C PRO A 59 26.25 20.70 2.95
N ARG A 60 24.97 20.46 3.27
CA ARG A 60 23.96 21.51 3.45
C ARG A 60 23.90 21.88 4.92
N ASP A 61 23.99 23.17 5.20
CA ASP A 61 23.88 23.78 6.52
C ASP A 61 22.43 23.84 7.03
N ASP A 62 22.30 23.64 8.34
CA ASP A 62 21.13 23.94 9.18
C ASP A 62 20.79 25.43 9.13
N ALA A 63 19.53 25.78 8.87
CA ALA A 63 19.01 27.13 9.02
C ALA A 63 18.09 27.24 10.24
N THR A 64 18.61 27.90 11.27
CA THR A 64 17.86 28.42 12.42
C THR A 64 17.18 29.73 12.03
N LEU A 65 15.91 29.88 12.44
CA LEU A 65 15.13 31.12 12.37
C LEU A 65 15.46 32.01 13.57
N ASP A 66 15.99 33.22 13.36
CA ASP A 66 15.53 34.41 14.11
C ASP A 66 16.03 35.77 13.54
N ASN A 67 15.14 36.76 13.68
CA ASN A 67 15.31 38.21 13.86
C ASN A 67 15.67 39.18 12.71
N ARG A 68 14.61 39.97 12.39
CA ARG A 68 14.51 41.45 12.41
C ARG A 68 15.56 42.27 11.66
N GLU A 69 15.13 42.90 10.57
CA GLU A 69 15.68 44.18 10.13
C GLU A 69 14.65 45.32 10.11
N THR A 70 15.14 46.48 10.49
CA THR A 70 14.41 47.70 10.85
C THR A 70 14.52 48.68 9.68
N ILE A 71 13.42 49.07 9.06
CA ILE A 71 13.42 50.05 7.96
C ILE A 71 13.59 51.46 8.52
N LYS A 72 14.72 52.12 8.20
CA LYS A 72 14.91 53.57 8.40
C LYS A 72 14.44 54.33 7.16
N MET A 73 13.35 55.09 7.30
CA MET A 73 12.94 56.13 6.36
C MET A 73 13.92 57.32 6.40
N ARG A 74 14.31 57.82 5.22
CA ARG A 74 14.83 59.18 5.04
C ARG A 74 14.05 59.90 3.95
N PHE A 75 13.43 61.01 4.36
CA PHE A 75 12.88 62.04 3.48
C PHE A 75 14.01 62.89 2.90
N PHE A 76 13.98 63.15 1.60
CA PHE A 76 14.39 64.44 1.01
C PHE A 76 13.55 64.70 -0.24
N GLY A 77 13.00 65.91 -0.33
CA GLY A 77 11.98 66.28 -1.29
C GLY A 77 12.49 67.03 -2.53
N LYS A 78 11.51 67.19 -3.43
CA LYS A 78 11.36 68.16 -4.53
C LYS A 78 12.32 68.00 -5.72
N THR A 79 11.76 67.72 -6.90
CA THR A 79 11.32 68.76 -7.87
C THR A 79 10.59 68.09 -9.03
N THR A 80 9.44 68.65 -9.42
CA THR A 80 8.52 68.17 -10.45
C THR A 80 8.96 68.67 -11.83
N ILE A 81 9.12 67.78 -12.81
CA ILE A 81 9.15 68.12 -14.24
C ILE A 81 8.15 67.21 -14.96
N PHE A 82 7.14 67.83 -15.57
CA PHE A 82 6.14 67.18 -16.42
C PHE A 82 6.78 66.77 -17.76
N ILE A 83 6.66 65.49 -18.12
CA ILE A 83 6.91 64.97 -19.47
C ILE A 83 5.60 64.30 -19.91
N PRO A 84 5.07 64.58 -21.12
CA PRO A 84 3.80 64.01 -21.56
C PRO A 84 4.00 62.53 -21.90
N LEU A 85 3.27 61.66 -21.19
CA LEU A 85 3.19 60.24 -21.49
C LEU A 85 2.43 60.06 -22.82
N GLY A 86 3.14 59.66 -23.87
CA GLY A 86 2.53 59.05 -25.04
C GLY A 86 1.91 57.71 -24.66
N LEU A 87 0.62 57.55 -24.92
CA LEU A 87 -0.11 56.28 -24.84
C LEU A 87 0.48 55.28 -25.84
N MET A 88 1.41 54.45 -25.39
CA MET A 88 1.71 53.17 -26.03
C MET A 88 0.75 52.12 -25.45
N LEU A 89 -0.31 51.78 -26.19
CA LEU A 89 -1.03 50.54 -25.95
C LEU A 89 -0.08 49.39 -26.35
N SER A 90 0.68 48.87 -25.39
CA SER A 90 1.26 47.55 -25.51
C SER A 90 0.12 46.53 -25.40
N ALA A 91 -0.39 46.07 -26.54
CA ALA A 91 -1.18 44.86 -26.61
C ALA A 91 -0.29 43.72 -26.10
N HIS A 92 -0.43 43.38 -24.82
CA HIS A 92 0.07 42.12 -24.30
C HIS A 92 -0.87 41.05 -24.85
N VAL A 93 -0.53 40.57 -26.05
CA VAL A 93 -0.99 39.27 -26.50
C VAL A 93 -0.41 38.29 -25.50
N TYR A 94 -1.22 37.89 -24.51
CA TYR A 94 -0.98 36.64 -23.80
C TYR A 94 -1.13 35.56 -24.87
N ALA A 95 -0.02 35.22 -25.51
CA ALA A 95 0.11 33.96 -26.20
C ALA A 95 -0.06 32.91 -25.10
N ASN A 96 -1.30 32.43 -24.95
CA ASN A 96 -1.54 31.18 -24.30
C ASN A 96 -0.88 30.16 -25.22
N GLU A 97 0.37 29.80 -24.95
CA GLU A 97 0.96 28.59 -25.51
C GLU A 97 0.07 27.45 -25.03
N GLN A 98 -0.96 27.12 -25.81
CA GLN A 98 -1.46 25.75 -25.83
C GLN A 98 -0.25 24.91 -26.26
N ARG A 99 0.54 24.46 -25.29
CA ARG A 99 1.38 23.28 -25.46
C ARG A 99 0.45 22.22 -25.99
N SER A 100 0.55 21.91 -27.27
CA SER A 100 -0.05 20.72 -27.84
C SER A 100 0.51 19.55 -27.03
N SER A 101 -0.27 19.02 -26.09
CA SER A 101 0.14 17.88 -25.26
C SER A 101 0.51 16.74 -26.20
N SER A 102 1.74 16.22 -26.09
CA SER A 102 2.19 15.11 -26.92
C SER A 102 1.31 13.88 -26.67
N VAL A 103 0.88 13.21 -27.73
CA VAL A 103 0.05 12.00 -27.64
C VAL A 103 0.86 10.81 -28.14
N CYS A 104 1.04 9.80 -27.29
CA CYS A 104 1.71 8.55 -27.63
C CYS A 104 0.66 7.43 -27.69
N ILE A 105 0.43 6.87 -28.88
CA ILE A 105 -0.41 5.68 -29.06
C ILE A 105 0.52 4.46 -29.08
N VAL A 106 0.38 3.59 -28.09
CA VAL A 106 1.26 2.42 -27.92
C VAL A 106 0.71 1.25 -28.73
N LYS A 107 1.55 0.64 -29.56
CA LYS A 107 1.19 -0.58 -30.32
C LYS A 107 1.82 -1.81 -29.68
N ALA A 108 1.02 -2.85 -29.49
CA ALA A 108 1.53 -4.12 -29.00
C ALA A 108 2.34 -4.81 -30.10
N GLN A 109 3.38 -5.55 -29.71
CA GLN A 109 4.17 -6.35 -30.64
C GLN A 109 3.44 -7.62 -31.07
N GLY A 110 2.45 -8.06 -30.28
CA GLY A 110 1.73 -9.31 -30.47
C GLY A 110 2.61 -10.55 -30.23
N HIS A 111 1.99 -11.72 -30.37
CA HIS A 111 2.68 -13.02 -30.25
C HIS A 111 3.49 -13.20 -28.94
N GLN A 112 2.98 -12.66 -27.82
CA GLN A 112 3.64 -12.73 -26.49
C GLN A 112 5.08 -12.20 -26.49
N LYS A 113 5.40 -11.24 -27.38
CA LYS A 113 6.67 -10.52 -27.30
C LYS A 113 6.58 -9.43 -26.25
N ASP A 114 7.66 -9.24 -25.49
CA ASP A 114 7.70 -8.26 -24.40
C ASP A 114 7.47 -6.83 -24.92
N ASP A 115 6.37 -6.23 -24.47
CA ASP A 115 5.92 -4.89 -24.82
C ASP A 115 6.48 -3.81 -23.91
N VAL A 116 7.13 -4.18 -22.80
CA VAL A 116 7.71 -3.24 -21.84
C VAL A 116 8.64 -2.21 -22.48
N PRO A 117 9.51 -2.53 -23.46
CA PRO A 117 10.31 -1.52 -24.15
C PRO A 117 9.49 -0.46 -24.89
N ASN A 118 8.38 -0.85 -25.53
CA ASN A 118 7.48 0.06 -26.24
C ASN A 118 6.69 0.94 -25.26
N ILE A 119 6.21 0.33 -24.18
CA ILE A 119 5.51 1.01 -23.08
C ILE A 119 6.43 2.07 -22.44
N LEU A 120 7.64 1.68 -22.04
CA LEU A 120 8.63 2.59 -21.45
C LEU A 120 9.05 3.70 -22.41
N LYS A 121 9.08 3.44 -23.72
CA LYS A 121 9.32 4.48 -24.72
C LYS A 121 8.20 5.54 -24.70
N ALA A 122 6.94 5.12 -24.73
CA ALA A 122 5.81 6.04 -24.64
C ALA A 122 5.79 6.83 -23.32
N PHE A 123 6.11 6.18 -22.20
CA PHE A 123 6.26 6.85 -20.90
C PHE A 123 7.37 7.91 -20.92
N ARG A 124 8.51 7.66 -21.57
CA ARG A 124 9.56 8.69 -21.71
C ARG A 124 9.16 9.85 -22.62
N GLU A 125 8.44 9.58 -23.70
CA GLU A 125 8.10 10.59 -24.73
C GLU A 125 6.88 11.45 -24.35
N CYS A 126 5.91 10.88 -23.65
CA CYS A 126 4.63 11.54 -23.32
C CYS A 126 4.28 11.53 -21.83
N GLY A 127 5.11 10.94 -20.95
CA GLY A 127 4.85 10.87 -19.51
C GLY A 127 5.12 12.15 -18.72
N HIS A 128 5.35 13.28 -19.40
CA HIS A 128 5.69 14.57 -18.78
C HIS A 128 4.87 15.71 -19.41
N GLY A 129 3.57 15.78 -19.12
CA GLY A 129 2.64 16.76 -19.71
C GLY A 129 1.83 16.26 -20.92
N GLY A 130 1.90 14.96 -21.24
CA GLY A 130 1.28 14.37 -22.42
C GLY A 130 0.14 13.39 -22.11
N THR A 131 -0.35 12.75 -23.17
CA THR A 131 -1.35 11.68 -23.12
C THR A 131 -0.77 10.40 -23.68
N ILE A 132 -1.02 9.29 -23.00
CA ILE A 132 -0.60 7.95 -23.43
C ILE A 132 -1.83 7.10 -23.61
N VAL A 133 -1.97 6.52 -24.80
CA VAL A 133 -3.14 5.72 -25.17
C VAL A 133 -2.69 4.29 -25.40
N PHE A 134 -3.30 3.37 -24.66
CA PHE A 134 -3.28 1.94 -24.92
C PHE A 134 -4.62 1.58 -25.58
N PRO A 135 -4.70 1.42 -26.91
CA PRO A 135 -5.96 1.15 -27.61
C PRO A 135 -6.64 -0.14 -27.17
N GLU A 136 -7.97 -0.18 -27.30
CA GLU A 136 -8.81 -1.28 -26.79
C GLU A 136 -8.53 -2.61 -27.49
N GLU A 137 -8.18 -2.56 -28.78
CA GLU A 137 -7.87 -3.73 -29.60
C GLU A 137 -6.50 -4.36 -29.31
N GLU A 138 -5.66 -3.69 -28.51
CA GLU A 138 -4.29 -4.11 -28.24
C GLU A 138 -4.22 -4.92 -26.93
N SER A 139 -3.48 -6.03 -26.98
CA SER A 139 -3.15 -6.84 -25.82
C SER A 139 -1.64 -6.87 -25.67
N TYR A 140 -1.14 -6.32 -24.56
CA TYR A 140 0.28 -6.15 -24.29
C TYR A 140 0.79 -7.31 -23.45
N TRP A 141 1.95 -7.85 -23.79
CA TRP A 141 2.62 -8.87 -23.00
C TRP A 141 3.73 -8.25 -22.16
N ILE A 142 3.57 -8.29 -20.84
CA ILE A 142 4.53 -7.75 -19.88
C ILE A 142 5.50 -8.86 -19.54
N GLY A 143 6.60 -8.92 -20.28
CA GLY A 143 7.65 -9.94 -20.13
C GLY A 143 8.76 -9.54 -19.19
N SER A 144 8.84 -8.27 -18.80
CA SER A 144 9.85 -7.75 -17.88
C SER A 144 9.28 -6.76 -16.85
N ARG A 145 10.00 -6.57 -15.75
CA ARG A 145 9.63 -5.58 -14.73
C ARG A 145 9.72 -4.17 -15.30
N LEU A 146 8.93 -3.24 -14.79
CA LEU A 146 8.98 -1.83 -15.20
C LEU A 146 8.73 -0.86 -14.06
N ASN A 147 9.47 0.26 -14.06
CA ASN A 147 9.32 1.35 -13.12
C ASN A 147 9.36 2.72 -13.82
N PRO A 148 8.28 3.13 -14.51
CA PRO A 148 8.20 4.48 -15.08
C PRO A 148 8.07 5.55 -13.99
N VAL A 149 8.75 6.67 -14.23
CA VAL A 149 8.59 7.92 -13.48
C VAL A 149 7.90 8.92 -14.39
N MET A 150 6.71 9.40 -14.00
CA MET A 150 5.89 10.26 -14.84
C MET A 150 5.26 11.40 -14.05
N ASN A 151 5.08 12.55 -14.69
CA ASN A 151 4.46 13.70 -14.07
C ASN A 151 3.49 14.37 -15.04
N ASP A 152 2.37 14.87 -14.53
CA ASP A 152 1.39 15.62 -15.33
C ASP A 152 0.91 14.83 -16.57
N VAL A 153 0.51 13.58 -16.39
CA VAL A 153 0.20 12.66 -17.50
C VAL A 153 -1.24 12.16 -17.44
N SER A 154 -1.88 12.06 -18.60
CA SER A 154 -3.14 11.35 -18.78
C SER A 154 -2.90 10.02 -19.48
N ILE A 155 -3.36 8.92 -18.89
CA ILE A 155 -3.25 7.57 -19.43
C ILE A 155 -4.65 7.07 -19.77
N GLU A 156 -4.93 6.95 -21.06
CA GLU A 156 -6.10 6.25 -21.58
C GLU A 156 -5.75 4.77 -21.74
N TRP A 157 -6.06 3.98 -20.72
CA TRP A 157 -5.64 2.59 -20.65
C TRP A 157 -6.78 1.67 -21.06
N ARG A 158 -7.08 1.55 -22.36
CA ARG A 158 -8.20 0.73 -22.86
C ARG A 158 -7.81 -0.72 -23.15
N GLY A 159 -6.56 -0.94 -23.54
CA GLY A 159 -6.00 -2.25 -23.85
C GLY A 159 -5.63 -3.05 -22.59
N LYS A 160 -5.52 -4.37 -22.75
CA LYS A 160 -5.19 -5.28 -21.64
C LYS A 160 -3.69 -5.48 -21.52
N TRP A 161 -3.15 -5.39 -20.31
CA TRP A 161 -1.77 -5.81 -20.02
C TRP A 161 -1.77 -7.19 -19.40
N THR A 162 -1.09 -8.16 -19.99
CA THR A 162 -0.97 -9.52 -19.44
C THR A 162 0.47 -9.80 -19.03
N PHE A 163 0.69 -10.12 -17.76
CA PHE A 163 2.00 -10.53 -17.25
C PHE A 163 2.40 -11.91 -17.79
N SER A 164 3.69 -12.08 -18.07
CA SER A 164 4.21 -13.37 -18.51
C SER A 164 4.06 -14.45 -17.45
N ASP A 165 3.90 -15.69 -17.90
CA ASP A 165 3.83 -16.90 -17.08
C ASP A 165 5.22 -17.46 -16.70
N ASP A 166 6.29 -16.67 -16.87
CA ASP A 166 7.64 -17.05 -16.50
C ASP A 166 7.89 -16.84 -15.00
N LEU A 167 7.48 -17.83 -14.20
CA LEU A 167 7.63 -17.84 -12.75
C LEU A 167 9.09 -17.65 -12.33
N ASP A 168 10.03 -18.28 -13.04
CA ASP A 168 11.46 -18.21 -12.72
C ASP A 168 12.02 -16.80 -12.99
N TYR A 169 11.63 -16.17 -14.10
CA TYR A 169 11.98 -14.78 -14.35
C TYR A 169 11.48 -13.88 -13.21
N TRP A 170 10.19 -13.95 -12.88
CA TRP A 170 9.61 -13.04 -11.89
C TRP A 170 10.20 -13.23 -10.49
N ARG A 171 10.47 -14.46 -10.06
CA ARG A 171 11.13 -14.73 -8.77
C ARG A 171 12.52 -14.10 -8.68
N ASN A 172 13.25 -14.04 -9.79
CA ASN A 172 14.64 -13.60 -9.80
C ASN A 172 14.82 -12.13 -10.22
N HIS A 173 13.82 -11.53 -10.85
CA HIS A 173 13.96 -10.19 -11.43
C HIS A 173 13.00 -9.16 -10.85
N SER A 174 11.95 -9.52 -10.10
CA SER A 174 11.05 -8.52 -9.51
C SER A 174 11.76 -7.50 -8.59
N TYR A 175 11.16 -6.32 -8.40
CA TYR A 175 11.67 -5.34 -7.44
C TYR A 175 11.41 -5.83 -6.01
N PRO A 176 12.43 -5.99 -5.16
CA PRO A 176 12.23 -6.47 -3.80
C PRO A 176 11.52 -5.42 -2.93
N VAL A 177 10.53 -5.87 -2.14
CA VAL A 177 9.83 -5.09 -1.14
C VAL A 177 10.11 -5.67 0.24
N ALA A 178 10.80 -4.92 1.08
CA ALA A 178 11.25 -5.41 2.38
C ALA A 178 10.06 -5.76 3.31
N PHE A 179 8.99 -4.98 3.25
CA PHE A 179 7.76 -5.26 4.00
C PHE A 179 7.15 -6.57 3.50
N GLN A 180 6.94 -7.49 4.43
CA GLN A 180 6.44 -8.84 4.22
C GLN A 180 7.21 -9.66 3.17
N ASN A 181 8.48 -9.35 2.87
CA ASN A 181 9.28 -10.11 1.90
C ASN A 181 8.58 -10.23 0.53
N HIS A 182 7.92 -9.15 0.11
CA HIS A 182 7.17 -9.10 -1.13
C HIS A 182 8.06 -8.70 -2.31
N ALA A 183 7.48 -8.76 -3.50
CA ALA A 183 8.14 -8.31 -4.72
C ALA A 183 7.14 -7.58 -5.61
N ALA A 184 7.59 -6.65 -6.44
CA ALA A 184 6.76 -5.89 -7.37
C ALA A 184 7.21 -6.09 -8.82
N GLY A 185 6.27 -6.30 -9.73
CA GLY A 185 6.54 -6.39 -11.17
C GLY A 185 6.42 -5.05 -11.88
N PHE A 186 5.44 -4.23 -11.48
CA PHE A 186 5.20 -2.89 -12.00
C PHE A 186 5.10 -1.88 -10.87
N VAL A 187 5.98 -0.88 -10.91
CA VAL A 187 6.00 0.24 -9.96
C VAL A 187 5.78 1.55 -10.72
N LEU A 188 4.70 2.27 -10.42
CA LEU A 188 4.44 3.59 -10.96
C LEU A 188 4.89 4.66 -9.96
N THR A 189 5.74 5.58 -10.42
CA THR A 189 6.29 6.67 -9.61
C THR A 189 5.95 8.04 -10.21
N GLY A 190 5.77 9.07 -9.37
CA GLY A 190 5.67 10.47 -9.80
C GLY A 190 4.39 11.17 -9.36
N GLN A 191 3.97 12.24 -10.04
CA GLN A 191 2.89 13.11 -9.54
C GLN A 191 1.90 13.56 -10.61
N ASN A 192 0.67 13.91 -10.21
CA ASN A 192 -0.37 14.40 -11.11
C ASN A 192 -0.62 13.42 -12.29
N ILE A 193 -1.04 12.21 -11.95
CA ILE A 193 -1.25 11.10 -12.88
C ILE A 193 -2.74 10.76 -12.94
N SER A 194 -3.34 10.83 -14.13
CA SER A 194 -4.71 10.36 -14.37
C SER A 194 -4.69 9.08 -15.19
N ILE A 195 -5.36 8.03 -14.71
CA ILE A 195 -5.53 6.74 -15.39
C ILE A 195 -7.02 6.47 -15.54
N ASN A 196 -7.47 6.21 -16.77
CA ASN A 196 -8.84 5.75 -17.01
C ASN A 196 -8.81 4.47 -17.85
N GLY A 197 -9.39 3.40 -17.31
CA GLY A 197 -9.49 2.10 -17.98
C GLY A 197 -10.62 2.01 -19.02
N TYR A 198 -11.51 3.00 -19.06
CA TYR A 198 -12.70 3.07 -19.91
C TYR A 198 -13.58 1.80 -19.87
N GLY A 199 -13.49 1.01 -18.80
CA GLY A 199 -14.25 -0.22 -18.60
C GLY A 199 -13.70 -1.46 -19.32
N THR A 200 -12.64 -1.33 -20.12
CA THR A 200 -12.08 -2.44 -20.92
C THR A 200 -10.61 -2.72 -20.64
N GLY A 201 -9.88 -1.74 -20.12
CA GLY A 201 -8.45 -1.90 -19.84
C GLY A 201 -8.15 -2.06 -18.38
N GLY A 202 -6.99 -2.67 -18.16
CA GLY A 202 -6.64 -3.26 -16.89
C GLY A 202 -5.43 -4.17 -17.01
N ILE A 203 -5.11 -4.81 -15.89
CA ILE A 203 -4.02 -5.76 -15.78
C ILE A 203 -4.61 -7.17 -15.60
N ASP A 204 -4.13 -8.12 -16.39
CA ASP A 204 -4.24 -9.55 -16.14
C ASP A 204 -2.88 -10.02 -15.61
N GLY A 205 -2.80 -10.27 -14.31
CA GLY A 205 -1.58 -10.76 -13.66
C GLY A 205 -1.22 -12.18 -14.07
N ASN A 206 -2.09 -12.90 -14.80
CA ASN A 206 -1.86 -14.29 -15.18
C ASN A 206 -1.62 -15.18 -13.94
N GLY A 207 -2.30 -14.88 -12.84
CA GLY A 207 -2.06 -15.47 -11.51
C GLY A 207 -2.39 -16.95 -11.40
N ASN A 208 -3.26 -17.50 -12.26
CA ASN A 208 -3.65 -18.91 -12.17
C ASN A 208 -2.46 -19.87 -12.27
N VAL A 209 -1.42 -19.54 -13.05
CA VAL A 209 -0.20 -20.37 -13.10
C VAL A 209 0.51 -20.45 -11.74
N TRP A 210 0.44 -19.39 -10.92
CA TRP A 210 0.99 -19.37 -9.57
C TRP A 210 0.10 -20.14 -8.60
N TYR A 211 -1.22 -19.93 -8.67
CA TYR A 211 -2.17 -20.60 -7.79
C TYR A 211 -2.10 -22.12 -7.96
N SER A 212 -2.03 -22.61 -9.20
CA SER A 212 -1.95 -24.04 -9.52
C SER A 212 -0.59 -24.65 -9.16
N ALA A 213 0.50 -23.87 -9.28
CA ALA A 213 1.83 -24.31 -8.87
C ALA A 213 1.96 -24.44 -7.34
N GLU A 214 1.35 -23.53 -6.60
CA GLU A 214 1.58 -23.38 -5.15
C GLU A 214 0.43 -23.91 -4.27
N LYS A 215 -0.77 -24.09 -4.83
CA LYS A 215 -1.92 -24.74 -4.19
C LYS A 215 -2.24 -24.21 -2.78
N GLY A 216 -2.27 -22.88 -2.65
CA GLY A 216 -2.51 -22.20 -1.38
C GLY A 216 -1.30 -22.06 -0.46
N HIS A 217 -0.13 -22.58 -0.85
CA HIS A 217 1.12 -22.41 -0.10
C HIS A 217 2.01 -21.34 -0.71
N THR A 218 1.63 -20.07 -0.51
CA THR A 218 2.37 -18.92 -1.06
C THR A 218 3.85 -18.95 -0.72
N GLN A 219 4.67 -18.76 -1.75
CA GLN A 219 6.13 -18.69 -1.68
C GLN A 219 6.64 -17.29 -2.02
N PRO A 220 7.87 -16.91 -1.60
CA PRO A 220 8.47 -15.64 -1.97
C PRO A 220 8.63 -15.47 -3.49
N GLY A 221 8.58 -14.23 -3.96
CA GLY A 221 8.91 -13.86 -5.34
C GLY A 221 7.74 -13.79 -6.31
N ARG A 222 6.50 -13.95 -5.84
CA ARG A 222 5.32 -13.54 -6.62
C ARG A 222 5.30 -12.00 -6.76
N PRO A 223 5.22 -11.45 -7.98
CA PRO A 223 5.19 -10.01 -8.15
C PRO A 223 3.79 -9.43 -7.89
N MET A 224 3.71 -8.35 -7.12
CA MET A 224 2.56 -7.45 -7.13
C MET A 224 2.47 -6.80 -8.52
N PRO A 225 1.34 -6.92 -9.24
CA PRO A 225 1.21 -6.47 -10.62
C PRO A 225 0.93 -4.97 -10.74
N PHE A 226 0.52 -4.28 -9.68
CA PHE A 226 0.26 -2.83 -9.73
C PHE A 226 0.61 -2.15 -8.42
N VAL A 227 1.75 -1.46 -8.38
CA VAL A 227 2.25 -0.73 -7.21
C VAL A 227 2.42 0.74 -7.56
N PHE A 228 1.76 1.62 -6.81
CA PHE A 228 2.07 3.04 -6.77
C PHE A 228 3.11 3.28 -5.69
N TRP A 229 4.30 3.73 -6.05
CA TRP A 229 5.36 4.00 -5.08
C TRP A 229 5.95 5.39 -5.23
N ASN A 230 5.97 6.17 -4.13
CA ASN A 230 6.44 7.56 -4.12
C ASN A 230 5.61 8.39 -5.11
N VAL A 231 4.30 8.41 -4.87
CA VAL A 231 3.35 9.08 -5.78
C VAL A 231 2.54 10.16 -5.08
N SER A 232 2.10 11.15 -5.84
CA SER A 232 1.14 12.13 -5.35
C SER A 232 0.14 12.58 -6.40
N ASP A 233 -1.06 12.97 -5.98
CA ASP A 233 -2.09 13.52 -6.86
C ASP A 233 -2.44 12.56 -8.01
N VAL A 234 -3.01 11.41 -7.66
CA VAL A 234 -3.33 10.34 -8.63
C VAL A 234 -4.83 10.10 -8.69
N SER A 235 -5.39 9.93 -9.89
CA SER A 235 -6.75 9.42 -10.09
C SER A 235 -6.73 8.17 -10.96
N VAL A 236 -7.41 7.12 -10.53
CA VAL A 236 -7.60 5.86 -11.29
C VAL A 236 -9.08 5.57 -11.38
N GLU A 237 -9.59 5.40 -12.59
CA GLU A 237 -11.01 5.17 -12.85
C GLU A 237 -11.25 4.00 -13.80
N ASN A 238 -12.34 3.26 -13.59
CA ASN A 238 -12.85 2.24 -14.53
C ASN A 238 -11.83 1.16 -14.91
N PHE A 239 -11.06 0.68 -13.93
CA PHE A 239 -9.88 -0.16 -14.14
C PHE A 239 -10.05 -1.52 -13.46
N TYR A 240 -9.52 -2.59 -14.06
CA TYR A 240 -9.50 -3.89 -13.41
C TYR A 240 -8.09 -4.44 -13.17
N VAL A 241 -7.98 -5.27 -12.13
CA VAL A 241 -6.86 -6.19 -11.93
C VAL A 241 -7.42 -7.60 -11.81
N LYS A 242 -7.15 -8.44 -12.82
CA LYS A 242 -7.59 -9.83 -12.90
C LYS A 242 -6.40 -10.75 -12.64
N ASP A 243 -6.66 -11.82 -11.91
CA ASP A 243 -5.72 -12.86 -11.51
C ASP A 243 -4.35 -12.29 -11.11
N PRO A 244 -4.29 -11.44 -10.07
CA PRO A 244 -3.04 -10.89 -9.57
C PRO A 244 -2.16 -11.99 -8.96
N GLN A 245 -0.86 -12.01 -9.24
CA GLN A 245 0.03 -13.05 -8.70
C GLN A 245 0.15 -12.97 -7.16
N LEU A 246 0.01 -11.77 -6.60
CA LEU A 246 -0.02 -11.45 -5.17
C LEU A 246 -1.03 -10.32 -4.92
N TRP A 247 -0.73 -9.32 -4.08
CA TRP A 247 -1.60 -8.17 -3.82
C TRP A 247 -1.87 -7.36 -5.10
N SER A 248 -3.13 -7.00 -5.34
CA SER A 248 -3.61 -6.45 -6.62
C SER A 248 -3.20 -5.00 -6.83
N VAL A 249 -3.77 -4.07 -6.06
CA VAL A 249 -3.54 -2.62 -6.15
C VAL A 249 -2.89 -2.15 -4.86
N ASN A 250 -1.69 -1.60 -4.97
CA ASN A 250 -0.85 -1.33 -3.81
C ASN A 250 -0.39 0.12 -3.81
N ILE A 251 -0.47 0.78 -2.67
CA ILE A 251 0.05 2.13 -2.46
C ILE A 251 1.15 2.05 -1.41
N MET A 252 2.35 2.51 -1.78
CA MET A 252 3.51 2.60 -0.92
C MET A 252 4.06 4.02 -0.98
N ASN A 253 3.95 4.78 0.10
CA ASN A 253 4.33 6.21 0.10
C ASN A 253 3.54 7.01 -0.97
N GLY A 254 2.23 7.10 -0.78
CA GLY A 254 1.30 7.77 -1.69
C GLY A 254 0.51 8.89 -1.02
N THR A 255 0.29 10.01 -1.70
CA THR A 255 -0.47 11.14 -1.15
C THR A 255 -1.54 11.64 -2.11
N ASN A 256 -2.73 11.98 -1.62
CA ASN A 256 -3.82 12.56 -2.42
C ASN A 256 -4.21 11.68 -3.61
N MET A 257 -4.78 10.51 -3.35
CA MET A 257 -5.12 9.57 -4.41
C MET A 257 -6.59 9.22 -4.40
N ARG A 258 -7.19 9.08 -5.59
CA ARG A 258 -8.59 8.70 -5.78
C ARG A 258 -8.70 7.51 -6.70
N PHE A 259 -9.50 6.54 -6.29
CA PHE A 259 -9.77 5.32 -7.04
C PHE A 259 -11.27 5.17 -7.14
N ASP A 260 -11.80 5.07 -8.35
CA ASP A 260 -13.23 4.90 -8.60
C ASP A 260 -13.51 3.78 -9.59
N ASN A 261 -14.53 2.98 -9.30
CA ASN A 261 -14.99 1.89 -10.17
C ASN A 261 -13.84 0.91 -10.51
N ILE A 262 -13.27 0.33 -9.45
CA ILE A 262 -12.15 -0.62 -9.55
C ILE A 262 -12.67 -2.05 -9.34
N TYR A 263 -12.24 -2.97 -10.21
CA TYR A 263 -12.59 -4.38 -10.13
C TYR A 263 -11.34 -5.25 -9.92
N CYS A 264 -11.28 -5.97 -8.80
CA CYS A 264 -10.22 -6.94 -8.53
C CYS A 264 -10.81 -8.35 -8.48
N ASN A 265 -10.22 -9.30 -9.21
CA ASN A 265 -10.67 -10.68 -9.21
C ASN A 265 -9.49 -11.65 -9.27
N ALA A 266 -9.33 -12.49 -8.26
CA ALA A 266 -8.47 -13.66 -8.28
C ALA A 266 -9.33 -14.94 -8.34
N THR A 267 -9.15 -15.75 -9.38
CA THR A 267 -9.82 -17.05 -9.50
C THR A 267 -8.81 -18.14 -9.82
N ALA A 268 -8.71 -19.16 -8.96
CA ALA A 268 -8.00 -20.39 -9.26
C ALA A 268 -8.96 -21.40 -9.90
N VAL A 269 -8.89 -21.57 -11.22
CA VAL A 269 -9.84 -22.44 -11.95
C VAL A 269 -9.61 -23.93 -11.68
N ASP A 270 -8.41 -24.29 -11.23
CA ASP A 270 -8.01 -25.66 -10.93
C ASP A 270 -8.19 -26.03 -9.44
N ALA A 271 -8.59 -25.08 -8.60
CA ALA A 271 -8.73 -25.31 -7.17
C ALA A 271 -9.96 -26.17 -6.84
N PRO A 272 -9.85 -27.19 -5.97
CA PRO A 272 -10.99 -27.92 -5.45
C PRO A 272 -11.95 -27.01 -4.67
N TYR A 273 -13.24 -27.38 -4.63
CA TYR A 273 -14.21 -26.68 -3.79
C TYR A 273 -13.79 -26.69 -2.32
N GLY A 274 -13.93 -25.56 -1.64
CA GLY A 274 -13.51 -25.38 -0.25
C GLY A 274 -12.01 -25.15 -0.05
N GLU A 275 -11.18 -25.25 -1.09
CA GLU A 275 -9.77 -24.89 -1.03
C GLU A 275 -9.54 -23.46 -1.52
N ASN A 276 -8.70 -22.72 -0.79
CA ASN A 276 -8.30 -21.38 -1.16
C ASN A 276 -6.86 -21.41 -1.69
N TRP A 277 -6.72 -21.46 -3.02
CA TRP A 277 -5.42 -21.40 -3.71
C TRP A 277 -5.01 -19.98 -4.11
N VAL A 278 -5.90 -19.00 -3.92
CA VAL A 278 -5.69 -17.57 -4.20
C VAL A 278 -5.27 -16.80 -2.95
N GLN A 279 -4.49 -17.43 -2.06
CA GLN A 279 -3.95 -16.80 -0.87
C GLN A 279 -3.08 -15.59 -1.22
N ASN A 280 -3.12 -14.55 -0.39
CA ASN A 280 -2.38 -13.29 -0.55
C ASN A 280 -2.68 -12.54 -1.86
N THR A 281 -3.89 -12.69 -2.38
CA THR A 281 -4.41 -11.90 -3.50
C THR A 281 -5.23 -10.71 -3.00
N ASP A 282 -4.66 -9.95 -2.08
CA ASP A 282 -5.32 -8.80 -1.46
C ASP A 282 -5.82 -7.82 -2.55
N GLY A 283 -6.96 -7.18 -2.32
CA GLY A 283 -7.60 -6.33 -3.32
C GLY A 283 -6.98 -4.93 -3.41
N PHE A 284 -6.92 -4.23 -2.28
CA PHE A 284 -6.44 -2.86 -2.20
C PHE A 284 -5.67 -2.61 -0.90
N ASP A 285 -4.40 -2.25 -1.03
CA ASP A 285 -3.46 -2.14 0.08
C ASP A 285 -2.89 -0.72 0.18
N THR A 286 -2.85 -0.19 1.40
CA THR A 286 -2.23 1.12 1.68
C THR A 286 -1.11 0.99 2.70
N MET A 287 0.06 1.53 2.39
CA MET A 287 1.20 1.63 3.29
C MET A 287 1.86 2.99 3.09
N ASP A 288 2.20 3.67 4.18
CA ASP A 288 2.77 5.02 4.11
C ASP A 288 1.88 5.97 3.28
N ALA A 289 0.54 5.83 3.38
CA ALA A 289 -0.39 6.50 2.49
C ALA A 289 -1.19 7.59 3.21
N THR A 290 -1.37 8.76 2.60
CA THR A 290 -2.17 9.85 3.19
C THR A 290 -3.19 10.40 2.21
N ASN A 291 -4.42 10.64 2.68
CA ASN A 291 -5.50 11.22 1.88
C ASN A 291 -5.84 10.35 0.66
N ILE A 292 -6.34 9.15 0.94
CA ILE A 292 -6.72 8.16 -0.08
C ILE A 292 -8.24 8.00 -0.07
N GLN A 293 -8.85 8.05 -1.25
CA GLN A 293 -10.26 7.77 -1.44
C GLN A 293 -10.43 6.58 -2.37
N LEU A 294 -11.27 5.62 -1.96
CA LEU A 294 -11.68 4.48 -2.79
C LEU A 294 -13.21 4.42 -2.83
N THR A 295 -13.79 4.56 -4.02
CA THR A 295 -15.23 4.45 -4.24
C THR A 295 -15.56 3.38 -5.27
N ASN A 296 -16.69 2.71 -5.07
CA ASN A 296 -17.20 1.72 -6.04
C ASN A 296 -16.18 0.60 -6.32
N PHE A 297 -15.82 -0.14 -5.29
CA PHE A 297 -14.86 -1.23 -5.38
C PHE A 297 -15.54 -2.59 -5.35
N VAL A 298 -15.15 -3.48 -6.26
CA VAL A 298 -15.61 -4.86 -6.25
C VAL A 298 -14.39 -5.79 -6.23
N TYR A 299 -14.33 -6.62 -5.21
CA TYR A 299 -13.29 -7.61 -5.00
C TYR A 299 -13.88 -9.02 -5.03
N GLN A 300 -13.18 -9.93 -5.69
CA GLN A 300 -13.30 -11.36 -5.51
C GLN A 300 -11.92 -11.97 -5.35
N GLY A 301 -11.67 -12.76 -4.31
CA GLY A 301 -10.36 -13.39 -4.12
C GLY A 301 -10.25 -14.18 -2.82
N GLY A 302 -9.02 -14.47 -2.42
CA GLY A 302 -8.72 -15.38 -1.31
C GLY A 302 -8.15 -14.75 -0.05
N ASP A 303 -7.92 -13.45 -0.02
CA ASP A 303 -7.30 -12.77 1.13
C ASP A 303 -8.02 -11.44 1.42
N ASP A 304 -7.33 -10.47 2.01
CA ASP A 304 -7.93 -9.20 2.41
C ASP A 304 -8.53 -8.48 1.20
N CYS A 305 -9.83 -8.19 1.26
CA CYS A 305 -10.51 -7.37 0.26
C CYS A 305 -9.86 -5.98 0.20
N ILE A 306 -9.61 -5.41 1.38
CA ILE A 306 -8.86 -4.17 1.58
C ILE A 306 -7.99 -4.36 2.82
N ALA A 307 -6.73 -3.93 2.77
CA ALA A 307 -5.85 -3.92 3.93
C ALA A 307 -5.17 -2.56 4.14
N ILE A 308 -5.42 -1.96 5.30
CA ILE A 308 -4.75 -0.72 5.74
C ILE A 308 -3.51 -1.07 6.55
N LYS A 309 -2.32 -0.98 5.93
CA LYS A 309 -1.02 -1.30 6.52
C LYS A 309 -0.42 -0.06 7.24
N PRO A 310 0.79 -0.17 7.85
CA PRO A 310 1.41 0.89 8.64
C PRO A 310 1.44 2.27 8.00
N ARG A 311 1.32 3.31 8.85
CA ARG A 311 1.51 4.73 8.53
C ARG A 311 0.56 5.25 7.46
N SER A 312 -0.68 4.75 7.50
CA SER A 312 -1.77 5.17 6.63
C SER A 312 -2.78 6.06 7.36
N TYR A 313 -3.05 7.25 6.80
CA TYR A 313 -3.82 8.32 7.45
C TYR A 313 -4.84 8.96 6.52
N ASN A 314 -6.01 9.33 7.04
CA ASN A 314 -7.08 9.99 6.27
C ASN A 314 -7.50 9.15 5.06
N ILE A 315 -8.09 7.99 5.33
CA ILE A 315 -8.54 7.04 4.31
C ILE A 315 -10.06 6.99 4.33
N ASP A 316 -10.69 7.25 3.19
CA ASP A 316 -12.15 7.22 3.01
C ASP A 316 -12.53 6.19 1.94
N ILE A 317 -13.20 5.12 2.36
CA ILE A 317 -13.61 4.01 1.52
C ILE A 317 -15.13 3.93 1.55
N HIS A 318 -15.76 3.90 0.37
CA HIS A 318 -17.21 3.84 0.27
C HIS A 318 -17.71 2.95 -0.87
N ASN A 319 -18.80 2.23 -0.62
CA ASN A 319 -19.46 1.36 -1.60
C ASN A 319 -18.55 0.22 -2.10
N VAL A 320 -18.33 -0.76 -1.23
CA VAL A 320 -17.45 -1.91 -1.48
C VAL A 320 -18.26 -3.20 -1.52
N THR A 321 -17.93 -4.10 -2.44
CA THR A 321 -18.40 -5.49 -2.42
C THR A 321 -17.20 -6.44 -2.35
N CYS A 322 -17.09 -7.19 -1.27
CA CYS A 322 -16.07 -8.23 -1.07
C CYS A 322 -16.70 -9.61 -1.24
N ARG A 323 -16.20 -10.42 -2.18
CA ARG A 323 -16.64 -11.80 -2.45
C ARG A 323 -15.51 -12.80 -2.17
N GLY A 324 -15.69 -13.66 -1.18
CA GLY A 324 -14.58 -14.49 -0.65
C GLY A 324 -13.49 -13.68 0.08
N GLY A 325 -12.50 -14.40 0.61
CA GLY A 325 -11.32 -13.83 1.24
C GLY A 325 -11.45 -13.46 2.73
N ASN A 326 -10.53 -12.64 3.23
CA ASN A 326 -10.38 -12.39 4.66
C ASN A 326 -11.24 -11.23 5.20
N GLY A 327 -11.93 -10.50 4.33
CA GLY A 327 -12.72 -9.32 4.68
C GLY A 327 -11.90 -8.03 4.60
N ILE A 328 -12.30 -7.00 5.35
CA ILE A 328 -11.59 -5.71 5.40
C ILE A 328 -10.70 -5.65 6.64
N ALA A 329 -9.40 -5.48 6.43
CA ALA A 329 -8.39 -5.44 7.47
C ALA A 329 -7.87 -4.02 7.75
N ILE A 330 -7.73 -3.67 9.02
CA ILE A 330 -6.68 -2.73 9.45
C ILE A 330 -5.53 -3.58 10.00
N GLY A 331 -4.47 -3.66 9.19
CA GLY A 331 -3.23 -4.35 9.48
C GLY A 331 -2.86 -5.48 8.50
N SER A 332 -1.93 -6.35 8.86
CA SER A 332 -1.34 -6.42 10.19
C SER A 332 -0.46 -5.22 10.54
N LEU A 333 -0.52 -4.73 11.78
CA LEU A 333 0.28 -3.61 12.28
C LEU A 333 1.21 -4.09 13.40
N GLY A 334 2.39 -3.48 13.51
CA GLY A 334 3.36 -3.79 14.57
C GLY A 334 4.24 -5.03 14.30
N GLN A 335 4.21 -5.58 13.08
CA GLN A 335 5.02 -6.74 12.68
C GLN A 335 6.53 -6.46 12.72
N TYR A 336 6.91 -5.22 12.41
CA TYR A 336 8.28 -4.74 12.35
C TYR A 336 8.50 -3.71 13.46
N GLN A 337 9.74 -3.58 13.95
CA GLN A 337 10.11 -2.65 15.01
C GLN A 337 10.16 -1.20 14.51
N GLU A 338 9.01 -0.68 14.15
CA GLU A 338 8.79 0.66 13.62
C GLU A 338 7.42 1.18 14.07
N ASP A 339 7.19 2.48 13.88
CA ASP A 339 5.86 3.05 14.06
C ASP A 339 4.92 2.50 12.99
N SER A 340 3.83 1.90 13.45
CA SER A 340 2.77 1.27 12.68
C SER A 340 1.42 1.97 12.89
N GLY A 341 1.44 3.24 13.31
CA GLY A 341 0.23 4.02 13.53
C GLY A 341 -0.66 4.15 12.28
N VAL A 342 -1.97 4.20 12.50
CA VAL A 342 -2.99 4.50 11.48
C VAL A 342 -4.07 5.37 12.13
N ALA A 343 -4.60 6.34 11.39
CA ALA A 343 -5.65 7.20 11.95
C ALA A 343 -6.59 7.80 10.90
N ASN A 344 -7.79 8.16 11.35
CA ASN A 344 -8.81 8.82 10.55
C ASN A 344 -9.21 7.96 9.34
N ILE A 345 -9.80 6.80 9.64
CA ILE A 345 -10.23 5.82 8.65
C ILE A 345 -11.75 5.76 8.68
N ARG A 346 -12.39 5.90 7.52
CA ARG A 346 -13.82 5.66 7.35
C ARG A 346 -14.02 4.62 6.26
N ILE A 347 -14.78 3.58 6.58
CA ILE A 347 -15.15 2.51 5.65
C ILE A 347 -16.65 2.33 5.74
N ASP A 348 -17.35 2.63 4.66
CA ASP A 348 -18.80 2.77 4.66
C ASP A 348 -19.47 2.03 3.50
N LYS A 349 -20.66 1.47 3.75
CA LYS A 349 -21.50 0.80 2.74
C LYS A 349 -20.75 -0.38 2.11
N VAL A 350 -20.61 -1.45 2.88
CA VAL A 350 -19.86 -2.65 2.50
C VAL A 350 -20.77 -3.86 2.43
N LYS A 351 -20.64 -4.65 1.35
CA LYS A 351 -21.23 -5.97 1.23
C LYS A 351 -20.15 -7.03 1.36
N VAL A 352 -20.28 -7.92 2.32
CA VAL A 352 -19.38 -9.05 2.52
C VAL A 352 -20.15 -10.30 2.15
N ILE A 353 -19.72 -10.99 1.10
CA ILE A 353 -20.46 -12.09 0.50
C ILE A 353 -19.56 -13.33 0.47
N ARG A 354 -20.03 -14.41 1.08
CA ARG A 354 -19.42 -15.72 0.92
C ARG A 354 -19.48 -16.15 -0.55
N TYR A 355 -18.34 -16.55 -1.12
CA TYR A 355 -18.24 -17.08 -2.48
C TYR A 355 -17.88 -18.57 -2.47
N ASN A 356 -16.90 -18.96 -1.64
CA ASN A 356 -16.54 -20.34 -1.32
C ASN A 356 -16.47 -20.49 0.22
N GLU A 357 -15.86 -21.55 0.77
CA GLU A 357 -15.61 -21.67 2.22
C GLU A 357 -14.48 -20.75 2.75
N ASP A 358 -14.18 -19.69 2.01
CA ASP A 358 -13.01 -18.83 2.17
C ASP A 358 -13.33 -17.41 2.68
N MET A 359 -14.59 -17.09 3.01
CA MET A 359 -14.94 -15.80 3.62
C MET A 359 -14.71 -15.83 5.13
N HIS A 360 -13.58 -15.33 5.60
CA HIS A 360 -13.17 -15.42 7.00
C HIS A 360 -13.79 -14.34 7.90
N ASN A 361 -13.54 -13.05 7.64
CA ASN A 361 -14.01 -11.98 8.50
C ASN A 361 -14.88 -10.99 7.71
N SER A 362 -15.63 -10.17 8.45
CA SER A 362 -16.31 -8.99 7.89
C SER A 362 -15.37 -7.78 7.84
N ALA A 363 -15.07 -7.23 9.02
CA ALA A 363 -14.10 -6.18 9.25
C ALA A 363 -13.28 -6.51 10.49
N TYR A 364 -11.97 -6.31 10.44
CA TYR A 364 -11.12 -6.69 11.56
C TYR A 364 -9.85 -5.85 11.68
N ILE A 365 -9.39 -5.69 12.92
CA ILE A 365 -8.15 -5.02 13.26
C ILE A 365 -7.17 -6.06 13.82
N LYS A 366 -6.00 -6.20 13.21
CA LYS A 366 -4.98 -7.18 13.61
C LYS A 366 -3.64 -6.50 13.92
N THR A 367 -3.16 -6.62 15.15
CA THR A 367 -1.82 -6.15 15.55
C THR A 367 -0.96 -7.27 16.12
N TRP A 368 0.35 -7.12 15.95
CA TRP A 368 1.33 -8.08 16.43
C TRP A 368 1.66 -7.91 17.91
N ILE A 369 2.07 -9.00 18.53
CA ILE A 369 2.65 -9.03 19.88
C ILE A 369 3.95 -8.21 20.00
N SER A 370 4.41 -7.93 21.23
CA SER A 370 5.67 -7.19 21.43
C SER A 370 6.94 -8.01 21.24
N ALA A 371 6.88 -9.32 21.44
CA ALA A 371 8.06 -10.16 21.42
C ALA A 371 8.48 -10.46 19.98
N LEU A 372 9.79 -10.37 19.72
CA LEU A 372 10.40 -10.85 18.48
C LEU A 372 10.42 -12.37 18.50
N LEU A 373 9.43 -13.00 17.87
CA LEU A 373 9.33 -14.46 17.79
C LEU A 373 9.65 -14.96 16.39
N PRO A 374 10.44 -16.05 16.26
CA PRO A 374 10.65 -16.72 14.98
C PRO A 374 9.32 -17.03 14.30
N GLN A 375 9.21 -16.68 13.03
CA GLN A 375 8.03 -16.94 12.21
C GLN A 375 8.39 -17.89 11.07
N THR A 376 7.47 -18.79 10.74
CA THR A 376 7.65 -19.74 9.63
C THR A 376 7.06 -19.23 8.31
N SER A 377 6.22 -18.19 8.34
CA SER A 377 5.63 -17.58 7.14
C SER A 377 6.72 -17.03 6.21
N TYR A 378 6.52 -17.21 4.90
CA TYR A 378 7.37 -16.64 3.86
C TYR A 378 7.43 -15.11 3.97
N GLU A 379 6.35 -14.48 4.45
CA GLU A 379 6.26 -13.03 4.62
C GLU A 379 7.28 -12.52 5.65
N SER A 380 7.67 -13.40 6.58
CA SER A 380 8.67 -13.08 7.57
C SER A 380 10.09 -13.44 7.13
N ALA A 381 10.26 -14.13 5.99
CA ALA A 381 11.53 -14.67 5.51
C ALA A 381 12.24 -15.55 6.56
N GLY A 382 11.49 -16.25 7.41
CA GLY A 382 12.03 -17.03 8.53
C GLY A 382 12.60 -16.19 9.69
N LEU A 383 12.48 -14.86 9.64
CA LEU A 383 13.04 -13.95 10.64
C LEU A 383 12.06 -13.74 11.81
N PRO A 384 12.58 -13.44 13.01
CA PRO A 384 11.73 -13.01 14.11
C PRO A 384 10.95 -11.73 13.79
N ARG A 385 9.66 -11.71 14.14
CA ARG A 385 8.75 -10.57 13.95
C ARG A 385 7.99 -10.24 15.24
N GLY A 386 7.48 -9.01 15.32
CA GLY A 386 6.84 -8.41 16.48
C GLY A 386 7.57 -7.17 16.97
N GLY A 387 7.03 -6.53 18.01
CA GLY A 387 7.69 -5.42 18.69
C GLY A 387 7.56 -4.05 18.01
N GLY A 388 6.75 -3.93 16.95
CA GLY A 388 6.32 -2.63 16.45
C GLY A 388 5.33 -1.96 17.40
N TRP A 389 5.25 -0.63 17.30
CA TRP A 389 4.44 0.22 18.18
C TRP A 389 3.65 1.23 17.35
N GLY A 390 2.76 1.99 17.98
CA GLY A 390 1.94 2.99 17.32
C GLY A 390 0.53 3.05 17.89
N SER A 391 -0.34 3.79 17.21
CA SER A 391 -1.74 3.94 17.62
C SER A 391 -2.69 3.76 16.45
N ILE A 392 -3.80 3.07 16.70
CA ILE A 392 -4.97 2.98 15.83
C ILE A 392 -6.04 3.88 16.44
N ARG A 393 -6.42 4.95 15.75
CA ARG A 393 -7.39 5.91 16.29
C ARG A 393 -8.31 6.54 15.26
N ASN A 394 -9.53 6.86 15.67
CA ASN A 394 -10.55 7.50 14.84
C ASN A 394 -10.88 6.62 13.62
N VAL A 395 -11.43 5.43 13.88
CA VAL A 395 -11.82 4.47 12.85
C VAL A 395 -13.32 4.26 12.90
N LEU A 396 -13.99 4.41 11.76
CA LEU A 396 -15.41 4.11 11.61
C LEU A 396 -15.60 3.05 10.53
N PHE A 397 -16.15 1.92 10.92
CA PHE A 397 -16.75 0.95 10.01
C PHE A 397 -18.27 1.11 10.09
N SER A 398 -18.93 1.41 8.97
CA SER A 398 -20.38 1.65 8.95
C SER A 398 -21.11 0.97 7.80
N ASN A 399 -22.36 0.56 8.05
CA ASN A 399 -23.28 0.04 7.04
C ASN A 399 -22.75 -1.22 6.33
N PHE A 400 -22.51 -2.27 7.11
CA PHE A 400 -22.04 -3.56 6.63
C PHE A 400 -23.19 -4.56 6.50
N GLU A 401 -23.35 -5.12 5.31
CA GLU A 401 -24.26 -6.23 5.01
C GLU A 401 -23.43 -7.52 4.88
N ILE A 402 -23.62 -8.46 5.81
CA ILE A 402 -22.82 -9.68 5.92
C ILE A 402 -23.64 -10.89 5.47
N GLN A 403 -23.14 -11.61 4.48
CA GLN A 403 -23.74 -12.82 3.94
C GLN A 403 -22.76 -13.99 4.08
N GLY A 404 -22.72 -14.59 5.27
CA GLY A 404 -22.01 -15.84 5.52
C GLY A 404 -20.51 -15.72 5.79
N ALA A 405 -20.01 -14.62 6.37
CA ALA A 405 -18.62 -14.60 6.85
C ALA A 405 -18.42 -15.56 8.04
N ASN A 406 -17.22 -16.10 8.25
CA ASN A 406 -16.95 -16.96 9.41
C ASN A 406 -16.97 -16.18 10.74
N ALA A 407 -16.64 -14.89 10.71
CA ALA A 407 -16.66 -13.99 11.86
C ALA A 407 -17.21 -12.60 11.51
N GLY A 408 -17.92 -11.99 12.47
CA GLY A 408 -18.30 -10.58 12.39
C GLY A 408 -17.14 -9.65 12.78
N PRO A 409 -17.41 -8.42 13.25
CA PRO A 409 -16.38 -7.45 13.55
C PRO A 409 -15.41 -7.94 14.63
N SER A 410 -14.11 -7.72 14.45
CA SER A 410 -13.14 -8.13 15.46
C SER A 410 -11.91 -7.24 15.64
N ILE A 411 -11.34 -7.28 16.84
CA ILE A 411 -10.06 -6.67 17.18
C ILE A 411 -9.21 -7.74 17.85
N THR A 412 -8.00 -7.97 17.33
CA THR A 412 -6.99 -8.84 17.93
C THR A 412 -5.63 -8.16 17.95
N GLN A 413 -4.93 -8.30 19.07
CA GLN A 413 -3.57 -7.79 19.25
C GLN A 413 -2.53 -8.89 19.50
N ASP A 414 -2.83 -10.12 19.03
CA ASP A 414 -2.04 -11.34 19.29
C ASP A 414 -1.41 -11.96 18.03
N ASN A 415 -1.31 -11.25 16.90
CA ASN A 415 -0.66 -11.79 15.70
C ASN A 415 0.80 -12.18 15.97
N GLY A 416 1.24 -13.32 15.41
CA GLY A 416 2.59 -13.86 15.58
C GLY A 416 2.84 -14.60 16.90
N ASN A 417 1.83 -14.72 17.77
CA ASN A 417 1.93 -15.39 19.05
C ASN A 417 2.08 -16.91 18.91
N ASN A 418 2.97 -17.51 19.71
CA ASN A 418 3.17 -18.96 19.83
C ASN A 418 2.53 -19.55 21.10
N GLY A 419 1.59 -18.82 21.72
CA GLY A 419 0.88 -19.19 22.95
C GLY A 419 1.45 -18.58 24.24
N SER A 420 2.59 -17.90 24.19
CA SER A 420 3.27 -17.37 25.39
C SER A 420 3.14 -15.85 25.59
N TYR A 421 2.73 -15.11 24.56
CA TYR A 421 2.82 -13.64 24.53
C TYR A 421 1.47 -12.95 24.30
N SER A 422 0.37 -13.60 24.67
CA SER A 422 -0.98 -13.02 24.55
C SER A 422 -1.16 -11.76 25.38
N GLY A 423 -1.70 -10.73 24.73
CA GLY A 423 -1.98 -9.41 25.27
C GLY A 423 -0.74 -8.55 25.48
N THR A 424 0.34 -8.77 24.72
CA THR A 424 1.61 -8.05 24.90
C THR A 424 1.86 -6.96 23.87
N SER A 425 0.99 -6.77 22.86
CA SER A 425 1.21 -5.77 21.81
C SER A 425 1.54 -4.37 22.35
N LEU A 426 2.48 -3.69 21.70
CA LEU A 426 2.83 -2.28 21.98
C LEU A 426 1.93 -1.30 21.21
N MET A 427 0.99 -1.79 20.41
CA MET A 427 0.00 -0.96 19.72
C MET A 427 -1.10 -0.54 20.70
N SER A 428 -1.52 0.72 20.61
CA SER A 428 -2.71 1.22 21.29
C SER A 428 -3.89 1.33 20.31
N ILE A 429 -5.10 1.04 20.77
CA ILE A 429 -6.33 1.10 19.96
C ILE A 429 -7.37 1.91 20.72
N SER A 430 -7.93 2.93 20.07
CA SER A 430 -8.97 3.77 20.68
C SER A 430 -9.87 4.44 19.66
N ASN A 431 -11.07 4.84 20.06
CA ASN A 431 -12.03 5.54 19.19
C ASN A 431 -12.27 4.78 17.88
N VAL A 432 -12.78 3.57 18.02
CA VAL A 432 -13.17 2.68 16.93
C VAL A 432 -14.66 2.42 17.04
N ALA A 433 -15.42 2.62 15.97
CA ALA A 433 -16.85 2.36 15.95
C ALA A 433 -17.20 1.36 14.85
N PHE A 434 -17.98 0.34 15.21
CA PHE A 434 -18.64 -0.59 14.31
C PHE A 434 -20.14 -0.29 14.33
N VAL A 435 -20.67 0.27 13.24
CA VAL A 435 -22.02 0.81 13.18
C VAL A 435 -22.84 0.14 12.08
N ASN A 436 -24.04 -0.31 12.40
CA ASN A 436 -24.98 -0.91 11.44
C ASN A 436 -24.38 -2.11 10.69
N PHE A 437 -24.05 -3.17 11.44
CA PHE A 437 -23.64 -4.47 10.88
C PHE A 437 -24.84 -5.40 10.93
N THR A 438 -25.29 -5.90 9.79
CA THR A 438 -26.49 -6.74 9.68
C THR A 438 -26.25 -7.97 8.82
N GLY A 439 -26.96 -9.06 9.09
CA GLY A 439 -26.92 -10.29 8.29
C GLY A 439 -26.51 -11.52 9.08
N SER A 440 -25.86 -12.48 8.42
CA SER A 440 -25.53 -13.78 8.99
C SER A 440 -24.05 -14.12 8.91
N ILE A 441 -23.58 -14.90 9.88
CA ILE A 441 -22.24 -15.47 9.95
C ILE A 441 -22.31 -16.98 10.16
N GLU A 442 -21.19 -17.66 9.94
CA GLU A 442 -21.14 -19.13 9.87
C GLU A 442 -20.60 -19.79 11.13
N THR A 443 -20.15 -18.99 12.10
CA THR A 443 -19.87 -19.44 13.46
C THR A 443 -21.13 -19.53 14.31
N THR A 444 -21.10 -20.39 15.33
CA THR A 444 -22.18 -20.58 16.33
C THR A 444 -21.86 -19.95 17.69
N SER A 445 -20.66 -19.42 17.89
CA SER A 445 -20.18 -18.96 19.20
C SER A 445 -20.45 -17.47 19.45
N HIS A 446 -19.61 -16.60 18.89
CA HIS A 446 -19.65 -15.16 19.09
C HIS A 446 -19.72 -14.44 17.76
N VAL A 447 -20.51 -13.38 17.70
CA VAL A 447 -20.69 -12.59 16.46
C VAL A 447 -19.71 -11.44 16.34
N ALA A 448 -19.04 -11.06 17.42
CA ALA A 448 -17.95 -10.09 17.43
C ALA A 448 -16.96 -10.40 18.55
N SER A 449 -15.73 -9.89 18.44
CA SER A 449 -14.73 -10.08 19.50
C SER A 449 -13.77 -8.89 19.62
N VAL A 450 -13.41 -8.53 20.84
CA VAL A 450 -12.43 -7.49 21.14
C VAL A 450 -11.39 -8.07 22.10
N SER A 451 -10.17 -8.32 21.61
CA SER A 451 -9.05 -8.78 22.40
C SER A 451 -7.85 -7.87 22.21
N CYS A 452 -7.61 -7.00 23.19
CA CYS A 452 -6.62 -5.93 23.11
C CYS A 452 -5.31 -6.27 23.86
N SER A 453 -4.46 -5.28 24.09
CA SER A 453 -3.22 -5.42 24.86
C SER A 453 -3.46 -5.24 26.36
N LYS A 454 -2.79 -6.03 27.21
CA LYS A 454 -2.73 -5.80 28.66
C LYS A 454 -1.90 -4.55 29.00
N LEU A 455 -0.94 -4.21 28.14
CA LEU A 455 -0.06 -3.05 28.31
C LEU A 455 -0.76 -1.75 27.89
N HIS A 456 -1.59 -1.85 26.84
CA HIS A 456 -2.38 -0.75 26.31
C HIS A 456 -3.84 -1.19 26.12
N PRO A 457 -4.61 -1.36 27.21
CA PRO A 457 -6.01 -1.75 27.10
C PRO A 457 -6.81 -0.77 26.24
N CYS A 458 -7.49 -1.28 25.23
CA CYS A 458 -8.26 -0.43 24.32
C CYS A 458 -9.46 0.20 25.03
N TYR A 459 -9.90 1.36 24.52
CA TYR A 459 -11.02 2.13 25.08
C TYR A 459 -11.76 2.91 24.00
N ASN A 460 -13.00 3.31 24.29
CA ASN A 460 -13.87 3.98 23.34
C ASN A 460 -14.05 3.14 22.05
N ILE A 461 -14.44 1.88 22.25
CA ILE A 461 -14.78 0.95 21.18
C ILE A 461 -16.30 0.78 21.18
N ASP A 462 -16.95 1.33 20.17
CA ASP A 462 -18.41 1.37 20.10
C ASP A 462 -18.94 0.34 19.11
N PHE A 463 -19.96 -0.41 19.55
CA PHE A 463 -20.79 -1.23 18.70
C PHE A 463 -22.19 -0.62 18.73
N ASP A 464 -22.65 -0.09 17.59
CA ASP A 464 -23.98 0.51 17.48
C ASP A 464 -24.76 -0.20 16.36
N ASN A 465 -25.90 -0.79 16.71
CA ASN A 465 -26.72 -1.57 15.79
C ASN A 465 -25.94 -2.70 15.07
N VAL A 466 -25.19 -3.51 15.84
CA VAL A 466 -24.53 -4.73 15.34
C VAL A 466 -25.44 -5.92 15.60
N VAL A 467 -26.20 -6.33 14.58
CA VAL A 467 -27.24 -7.36 14.65
C VAL A 467 -26.89 -8.48 13.67
N LEU A 468 -26.12 -9.45 14.15
CA LEU A 468 -25.67 -10.60 13.37
C LEU A 468 -26.24 -11.90 13.94
N TYR A 469 -26.64 -12.80 13.04
CA TYR A 469 -27.14 -14.12 13.38
C TYR A 469 -26.05 -15.17 13.10
N GLY A 470 -25.71 -15.94 14.13
CA GLY A 470 -24.84 -17.10 13.95
C GLY A 470 -25.52 -18.18 13.10
N LYS A 471 -24.75 -19.21 12.73
CA LYS A 471 -25.25 -20.31 11.91
C LYS A 471 -26.47 -20.98 12.55
N ASN A 472 -27.59 -20.99 11.82
CA ASN A 472 -28.89 -21.50 12.25
C ASN A 472 -29.47 -20.82 13.52
N ALA A 473 -28.96 -19.65 13.91
CA ALA A 473 -29.47 -18.92 15.06
C ALA A 473 -30.78 -18.19 14.72
N THR A 474 -31.72 -18.18 15.65
CA THR A 474 -32.98 -17.43 15.56
C THR A 474 -32.94 -16.11 16.33
N THR A 475 -31.89 -15.89 17.12
CA THR A 475 -31.63 -14.67 17.87
C THR A 475 -30.27 -14.09 17.48
N PRO A 476 -30.08 -12.77 17.55
CA PRO A 476 -28.76 -12.17 17.40
C PRO A 476 -27.76 -12.78 18.40
N GLY A 477 -26.52 -12.96 17.97
CA GLY A 477 -25.47 -13.47 18.86
C GLY A 477 -24.83 -12.36 19.71
N SER A 478 -24.07 -12.77 20.72
CA SER A 478 -23.29 -11.88 21.59
C SER A 478 -21.81 -11.83 21.17
N GLY A 479 -21.09 -10.86 21.71
CA GLY A 479 -19.64 -10.74 21.56
C GLY A 479 -18.84 -11.20 22.77
N THR A 480 -17.53 -10.95 22.71
CA THR A 480 -16.60 -11.15 23.83
C THR A 480 -15.57 -10.04 23.89
N CYS A 481 -15.15 -9.70 25.11
CA CYS A 481 -14.12 -8.70 25.34
C CYS A 481 -13.03 -9.17 26.31
N LYS A 482 -11.77 -8.87 26.00
CA LYS A 482 -10.60 -9.13 26.83
C LYS A 482 -9.59 -8.00 26.71
N TYR A 483 -8.93 -7.70 27.82
CA TYR A 483 -7.86 -6.69 27.91
C TYR A 483 -8.30 -5.30 27.47
N THR A 484 -9.54 -4.93 27.80
CA THR A 484 -10.13 -3.61 27.57
C THR A 484 -10.02 -2.77 28.83
N SER A 485 -10.08 -1.45 28.68
CA SER A 485 -10.24 -0.55 29.82
C SER A 485 -11.62 -0.77 30.48
N VAL A 486 -11.77 -0.39 31.74
CA VAL A 486 -13.08 -0.37 32.42
C VAL A 486 -14.03 0.51 31.61
N ASN A 487 -15.19 -0.03 31.22
CA ASN A 487 -16.14 0.61 30.30
C ASN A 487 -15.49 1.03 28.97
N GLY A 488 -14.49 0.28 28.49
CA GLY A 488 -13.78 0.60 27.25
C GLY A 488 -14.50 0.15 25.97
N VAL A 489 -15.51 -0.74 26.10
CA VAL A 489 -16.33 -1.24 25.01
C VAL A 489 -17.80 -0.97 25.33
N HIS A 490 -18.56 -0.51 24.35
CA HIS A 490 -19.97 -0.15 24.50
C HIS A 490 -20.83 -0.81 23.44
N GLY A 491 -22.07 -1.16 23.79
CA GLY A 491 -23.09 -1.67 22.87
C GLY A 491 -22.86 -3.08 22.32
N LEU A 492 -21.90 -3.82 22.87
CA LEU A 492 -21.66 -5.23 22.55
C LEU A 492 -22.06 -6.13 23.71
N ASP A 493 -23.19 -6.84 23.59
CA ASP A 493 -23.63 -7.81 24.59
C ASP A 493 -22.54 -8.87 24.84
N GLY A 494 -22.27 -9.20 26.11
CA GLY A 494 -21.17 -10.10 26.50
C GLY A 494 -19.87 -9.38 26.86
N CYS A 495 -19.88 -8.06 26.71
CA CYS A 495 -18.97 -7.09 27.30
C CYS A 495 -19.80 -6.14 28.19
#